data_AF-A0A1I2GWN8-F1
#
_entry.id   AF-A0A1I2GWN8-F1
#
_cell.length_a   1.000
_cell.length_b   1.000
_cell.length_c   1.000
_cell.angle_alpha   90.00
_cell.angle_beta   90.00
_cell.angle_gamma   90.00
#
_symmetry.space_group_name_H-M   'P 1'
#
loop_
_entity.id
_entity.type
_entity.pdbx_description
1 polymer ?
#
loop_
_entity_poly.entity_id
_entity_poly.type
_entity_poly.pdbx_seq_one_letter_code
_entity_poly.pdbx_strand_id
1 'polypeptide(L)'
;MNIMDQQVTHIKFGVGHVVGKENGKINVLFSSEIGQKSFQYPDAFAQFLHMNSSALQDFIMSEYQSKQEQLLREEAEQLAAILAERKTPEKPAKQSRKKAESKKKQ
;
A
#
# COMPACT_ATOMS: atom_id res chain seq x y z
N MET A 1 9.79 15.57 -10.50
CA MET A 1 10.51 15.11 -11.72
C MET A 1 9.56 14.39 -12.67
N ASN A 2 9.82 14.45 -13.98
CA ASN A 2 9.05 13.71 -14.99
C ASN A 2 9.86 12.51 -15.47
N ILE A 3 9.33 11.30 -15.26
CA ILE A 3 9.97 10.04 -15.71
C ILE A 3 9.41 9.56 -17.06
N MET A 4 8.59 10.37 -17.74
CA MET A 4 8.08 10.03 -19.07
C MET A 4 9.23 10.07 -20.08
N ASP A 5 9.17 9.17 -21.05
CA ASP A 5 10.20 8.96 -22.06
C ASP A 5 11.59 8.69 -21.47
N GLN A 6 11.64 8.05 -20.30
CA GLN A 6 12.89 7.62 -19.71
C GLN A 6 13.13 6.15 -19.97
N GLN A 7 14.39 5.83 -20.26
CA GLN A 7 14.84 4.46 -20.40
C GLN A 7 14.96 3.81 -19.02
N VAL A 8 14.37 2.62 -18.89
CA VAL A 8 14.37 1.79 -17.69
C VAL A 8 14.81 0.38 -18.06
N THR A 9 15.40 -0.33 -17.11
CA THR A 9 15.84 -1.71 -17.30
C THR A 9 15.09 -2.59 -16.32
N HIS A 10 14.36 -3.56 -16.83
CA HIS A 10 13.69 -4.57 -16.04
C HIS A 10 14.56 -5.83 -15.94
N ILE A 11 14.65 -6.42 -14.74
CA ILE A 11 15.51 -7.59 -14.48
C ILE A 11 15.20 -8.80 -15.37
N LYS A 12 13.94 -8.95 -15.79
CA LYS A 12 13.44 -10.09 -16.59
C LYS A 12 13.16 -9.77 -18.05
N PHE A 13 12.86 -8.50 -18.36
CA PHE A 13 12.39 -8.08 -19.68
C PHE A 13 13.46 -7.27 -20.43
N GLY A 14 14.55 -6.91 -19.75
CA GLY A 14 15.62 -6.10 -20.33
C GLY A 14 15.23 -4.63 -20.40
N VAL A 15 15.72 -3.94 -21.43
CA VAL A 15 15.55 -2.50 -21.58
C VAL A 15 14.13 -2.17 -22.07
N GLY A 16 13.51 -1.19 -21.45
CA GLY A 16 12.22 -0.63 -21.86
C GLY A 16 12.20 0.90 -21.69
N HIS A 17 11.14 1.53 -22.17
CA HIS A 17 10.98 2.98 -22.17
C HIS A 17 9.63 3.37 -21.58
N VAL A 18 9.60 4.35 -20.69
CA VAL A 18 8.35 4.80 -20.05
C VAL A 18 7.52 5.60 -21.06
N VAL A 19 6.41 5.03 -21.52
CA VAL A 19 5.49 5.68 -22.47
C VAL A 19 4.38 6.45 -21.79
N GLY A 20 4.13 6.22 -20.50
CA GLY A 20 3.08 6.91 -19.77
C GLY A 20 3.17 6.73 -18.27
N LYS A 21 2.53 7.64 -17.54
CA LYS A 21 2.28 7.50 -16.10
C LYS A 21 0.86 7.94 -15.80
N GLU A 22 0.10 7.11 -15.10
CA GLU A 22 -1.28 7.41 -14.74
C GLU A 22 -1.67 6.72 -13.44
N ASN A 23 -2.37 7.44 -12.55
CA ASN A 23 -2.92 6.90 -11.30
C ASN A 23 -1.88 6.13 -10.43
N GLY A 24 -0.65 6.65 -10.31
CA GLY A 24 0.40 5.98 -9.54
C GLY A 24 0.90 4.68 -10.18
N LYS A 25 0.66 4.48 -11.47
CA LYS A 25 1.23 3.42 -12.29
C LYS A 25 1.98 4.02 -13.46
N ILE A 26 2.96 3.28 -13.96
CA ILE A 26 3.72 3.66 -15.15
C ILE A 26 3.56 2.61 -16.23
N ASN A 27 3.48 3.05 -17.46
CA ASN A 27 3.45 2.19 -18.63
C ASN A 27 4.85 2.21 -19.25
N VAL A 28 5.46 1.04 -19.31
CA VAL A 28 6.78 0.81 -19.91
C VAL A 28 6.57 -0.02 -21.17
N LEU A 29 7.07 0.49 -22.28
CA LEU A 29 7.17 -0.24 -23.53
C LEU A 29 8.52 -0.95 -23.58
N PHE A 30 8.50 -2.28 -23.58
CA PHE A 30 9.70 -3.08 -23.78
C PHE A 30 9.89 -3.40 -25.26
N SER A 31 10.95 -4.15 -25.57
CA SER A 31 11.20 -4.73 -26.88
C SER A 31 9.93 -5.40 -27.45
N SER A 32 9.84 -5.44 -28.78
CA SER A 32 8.64 -5.84 -29.52
C SER A 32 8.10 -7.23 -29.17
N GLU A 33 8.92 -8.08 -28.57
CA GLU A 33 8.60 -9.43 -28.08
C GLU A 33 7.75 -9.42 -26.81
N ILE A 34 7.91 -8.42 -25.95
CA ILE A 34 7.20 -8.27 -24.67
C ILE A 34 6.04 -7.27 -24.78
N GLY A 35 6.27 -6.18 -25.52
CA GLY A 35 5.30 -5.10 -25.71
C GLY A 35 5.18 -4.16 -24.48
N GLN A 36 4.01 -3.54 -24.35
CA GLN A 36 3.73 -2.59 -23.28
C GLN A 36 3.25 -3.28 -22.00
N LYS A 37 3.81 -2.86 -20.85
CA LYS A 37 3.42 -3.34 -19.52
C LYS A 37 3.23 -2.18 -18.57
N SER A 38 2.24 -2.31 -17.69
CA SER A 38 1.98 -1.35 -16.62
C SER A 38 2.53 -1.87 -15.30
N PHE A 39 3.22 -1.01 -14.55
CA PHE A 39 3.82 -1.32 -13.26
C PHE A 39 3.39 -0.32 -12.19
N GLN A 40 3.37 -0.76 -10.93
CA GLN A 40 3.06 0.09 -9.79
C GLN A 40 4.22 1.07 -9.53
N TYR A 41 3.92 2.36 -9.43
CA TYR A 41 4.90 3.39 -9.12
C TYR A 41 4.67 3.96 -7.71
N PRO A 42 5.73 4.21 -6.92
CA PRO A 42 7.15 3.97 -7.18
C PRO A 42 7.64 2.53 -6.89
N ASP A 43 6.76 1.65 -6.41
CA ASP A 43 7.10 0.31 -5.87
C ASP A 43 7.89 -0.61 -6.82
N ALA A 44 7.53 -0.63 -8.10
CA ALA A 44 8.19 -1.50 -9.07
C ALA A 44 9.67 -1.17 -9.28
N PHE A 45 10.11 0.05 -8.98
CA PHE A 45 11.51 0.46 -9.08
C PHE A 45 12.39 -0.02 -7.92
N ALA A 46 11.79 -0.51 -6.83
CA ALA A 46 12.55 -1.06 -5.73
C ALA A 46 13.05 -2.49 -6.04
N GLN A 47 12.30 -3.26 -6.83
CA GLN A 47 12.54 -4.70 -6.95
C GLN A 47 12.60 -5.22 -8.40
N PHE A 48 11.97 -4.55 -9.35
CA PHE A 48 11.79 -5.08 -10.71
C PHE A 48 12.39 -4.19 -11.81
N LEU A 49 12.34 -2.87 -11.61
CA LEU A 49 12.78 -1.84 -12.56
C LEU A 49 13.99 -1.08 -12.00
N HIS A 50 14.94 -0.76 -12.87
CA HIS A 50 16.09 0.07 -12.56
C HIS A 50 16.14 1.23 -13.56
N MET A 51 16.26 2.45 -13.09
CA MET A 51 16.46 3.60 -13.95
C MET A 51 17.91 3.71 -14.38
N ASN A 52 18.13 4.04 -15.65
CA ASN A 52 19.47 4.33 -16.13
C ASN A 52 20.03 5.65 -15.56
N SER A 53 19.14 6.59 -15.24
CA SER A 53 19.50 7.89 -14.67
C SER A 53 19.53 7.83 -13.14
N SER A 54 20.73 7.93 -12.54
CA SER A 54 20.90 7.91 -11.07
C SER A 54 20.08 9.00 -10.36
N ALA A 55 19.96 10.19 -10.95
CA ALA A 55 19.16 11.28 -10.37
C ALA A 55 17.67 10.94 -10.25
N LEU A 56 17.13 10.17 -11.19
CA LEU A 56 15.72 9.75 -11.16
C LEU A 56 15.54 8.52 -10.27
N GLN A 57 16.49 7.57 -10.28
CA GLN A 57 16.51 6.45 -9.35
C GLN A 57 16.45 6.94 -7.90
N ASP A 58 17.27 7.94 -7.56
CA ASP A 58 17.34 8.51 -6.21
C ASP A 58 16.03 9.20 -5.82
N PHE A 59 15.46 10.02 -6.71
CA PHE A 59 14.16 10.66 -6.51
C PHE A 59 13.04 9.64 -6.28
N ILE A 60 12.98 8.58 -7.09
CA ILE A 60 11.97 7.52 -6.97
C ILE A 60 12.15 6.75 -5.65
N MET A 61 13.40 6.44 -5.28
CA MET A 61 13.70 5.78 -4.01
C MET A 61 13.33 6.64 -2.81
N SER A 62 13.54 7.95 -2.88
CA SER A 62 13.10 8.88 -1.82
C SER A 62 11.58 8.90 -1.69
N GLU A 63 10.86 9.02 -2.82
CA GLU A 63 9.39 8.96 -2.84
C GLU A 63 8.85 7.62 -2.32
N TYR A 64 9.51 6.51 -2.70
CA TYR A 64 9.17 5.17 -2.24
C TYR A 64 9.32 5.06 -0.72
N GLN A 65 10.43 5.52 -0.16
CA GLN A 65 10.68 5.49 1.28
C GLN A 65 9.66 6.33 2.05
N SER A 66 9.37 7.56 1.62
CA SER A 66 8.34 8.38 2.28
C SER A 66 6.97 7.71 2.26
N LYS A 67 6.60 7.08 1.14
CA LYS A 67 5.31 6.38 1.03
C LYS A 67 5.26 5.10 1.87
N GLN A 68 6.36 4.34 1.90
CA GLN A 68 6.51 3.14 2.73
C GLN A 68 6.43 3.48 4.23
N GLU A 69 7.12 4.53 4.67
CA GLU A 69 7.10 4.93 6.08
C GLU A 69 5.70 5.32 6.55
N GLN A 70 4.96 6.05 5.71
CA GLN A 70 3.59 6.40 6.03
C GLN A 70 2.68 5.17 6.11
N LEU A 71 2.77 4.27 5.13
CA LEU A 71 2.02 3.00 5.14
C LEU A 71 2.34 2.15 6.36
N LEU A 72 3.62 2.03 6.72
CA LEU A 72 4.05 1.25 7.88
C LEU A 72 3.52 1.84 9.18
N ARG A 73 3.47 3.18 9.29
CA ARG A 73 2.92 3.87 10.45
C ARG A 73 1.43 3.63 10.59
N GLU A 74 0.69 3.76 9.49
CA GLU A 74 -0.74 3.45 9.45
C GLU A 74 -1.00 1.97 9.81
N GLU A 75 -0.25 1.04 9.22
CA GLU A 75 -0.39 -0.39 9.51
C GLU A 75 -0.07 -0.73 10.98
N ALA A 76 0.98 -0.11 11.55
CA ALA A 76 1.33 -0.27 12.95
C ALA A 76 0.21 0.25 13.89
N GLU A 77 -0.39 1.39 13.58
CA GLU A 77 -1.55 1.92 14.32
C GLU A 77 -2.77 1.01 14.20
N GLN A 78 -3.05 0.48 13.00
CA GLN A 78 -4.16 -0.46 12.80
C GLN A 78 -3.92 -1.78 13.54
N LEU A 79 -2.72 -2.35 13.47
CA LEU A 79 -2.34 -3.55 14.22
C LEU A 79 -2.43 -3.32 15.73
N ALA A 80 -1.96 -2.17 16.22
CA ALA A 80 -2.06 -1.79 17.63
C ALA A 80 -3.53 -1.65 18.08
N ALA A 81 -4.39 -1.06 17.25
CA ALA A 81 -5.82 -0.95 17.51
C ALA A 81 -6.49 -2.33 17.58
N ILE A 82 -6.21 -3.23 16.63
CA ILE A 82 -6.74 -4.60 16.62
C ILE A 82 -6.26 -5.40 17.84
N LEU A 83 -5.00 -5.26 18.23
CA LEU A 83 -4.43 -5.90 19.42
C LEU A 83 -5.03 -5.32 20.72
N ALA A 84 -5.29 -4.02 20.78
CA ALA A 84 -5.94 -3.38 21.92
C ALA A 84 -7.40 -3.84 22.05
N GLU A 85 -8.13 -3.94 20.93
CA GLU A 85 -9.51 -4.42 20.91
C GLU A 85 -9.62 -5.90 21.31
N ARG A 86 -8.65 -6.74 20.92
CA ARG A 86 -8.55 -8.13 21.38
C ARG A 86 -8.11 -8.28 22.84
N LYS A 87 -7.45 -7.28 23.42
CA LYS A 87 -7.01 -7.26 24.83
C LYS A 87 -8.01 -6.60 25.77
N THR A 88 -9.08 -5.98 25.29
CA THR A 88 -10.24 -5.71 26.15
C THR A 88 -11.02 -7.00 26.35
N PRO A 89 -10.92 -7.68 27.50
CA PRO A 89 -11.94 -8.65 27.86
C PRO A 89 -13.26 -7.91 27.87
N GLU A 90 -14.26 -8.48 27.20
CA GLU A 90 -15.66 -8.13 27.38
C GLU A 90 -15.91 -7.87 28.88
N LYS A 91 -16.11 -6.61 29.24
CA LYS A 91 -16.64 -6.30 30.57
C LYS A 91 -18.03 -6.95 30.62
N PRO A 92 -18.26 -7.88 31.56
CA PRO A 92 -19.49 -8.64 31.61
C PRO A 92 -20.62 -7.68 31.97
N ALA A 93 -21.60 -7.52 31.06
CA ALA A 93 -22.87 -6.90 31.40
C ALA A 93 -23.70 -7.86 32.28
N LYS A 94 -23.26 -8.07 33.53
CA LYS A 94 -24.07 -8.70 34.57
C LYS A 94 -24.74 -7.63 35.41
N GLN A 95 -26.06 -7.78 35.49
CA GLN A 95 -26.98 -7.38 36.57
C GLN A 95 -27.39 -5.90 36.66
N SER A 96 -28.67 -5.64 36.35
CA SER A 96 -29.68 -5.40 37.40
C SER A 96 -31.04 -4.95 36.83
N ARG A 97 -32.05 -5.83 36.93
CA ARG A 97 -33.44 -5.49 37.32
C ARG A 97 -34.21 -6.77 37.62
N LYS A 98 -33.90 -7.39 38.76
CA LYS A 98 -34.91 -8.10 39.55
C LYS A 98 -35.57 -7.08 40.47
N LYS A 99 -36.79 -6.66 40.13
CA LYS A 99 -37.89 -6.33 41.07
C LYS A 99 -39.13 -6.93 40.40
N ALA A 100 -39.56 -8.14 40.77
CA ALA A 100 -40.48 -8.36 41.87
C ALA A 100 -41.75 -7.50 41.72
N GLU A 101 -42.76 -8.02 41.03
CA GLU A 101 -44.14 -7.89 41.50
C GLU A 101 -44.98 -9.09 41.01
N SER A 102 -45.21 -10.00 41.93
CA SER A 102 -46.25 -11.03 41.84
C SER A 102 -47.61 -10.39 42.12
N LYS A 103 -48.65 -10.90 41.43
CA LYS A 103 -50.10 -10.81 41.73
C LYS A 103 -50.78 -9.43 41.53
N LYS A 104 -51.80 -9.39 40.66
CA LYS A 104 -53.25 -9.43 41.04
C LYS A 104 -54.16 -8.91 39.91
N LYS A 105 -54.86 -9.85 39.26
CA LYS A 105 -56.33 -9.89 39.12
C LYS A 105 -57.04 -8.59 38.69
N GLN A 106 -57.56 -8.56 37.46
CA GLN A 106 -58.96 -8.21 37.20
C GLN A 106 -59.43 -8.83 35.88
#